data_AF-A0A2J0LU59-F1
#
_entry.id   AF-A0A2J0LU59-F1
#
_cell.length_a   1.000
_cell.length_b   1.000
_cell.length_c   1.000
_cell.angle_alpha   90.00
_cell.angle_beta   90.00
_cell.angle_gamma   90.00
#
_symmetry.space_group_name_H-M   'P 1'
#
loop_
_entity.id
_entity.type
_entity.pdbx_description
1 polymer ?
#
loop_
_entity_poly.entity_id
_entity_poly.type
_entity_poly.pdbx_seq_one_letter_code
_entity_poly.pdbx_strand_id
1 'polypeptide(L)'
;MKNFFSRFVRSLENAEITLPFFVVTFFSLILVRLLIENAFGLFSEHTFFFFFFEFTHTFLFFLCSFLLLVFLVRYAGDISLKKATNILLFGFLIILTPPIIDNIIFHGRYFWSFYEFDGFLGLIYRFFTFFGDTPDMGITYGVRVEVAVVTVALFVYTYIKSQSKKKAFIVSLITYALLFILGTFPAWLTLGILFFQKSFLAINQNDVAGLFLTPQHIFSRDLSDFRSVLNVKMSIVYSLLATFLVGLLLYKKYTSYFFALLHNIRIPQVIYHGGLLFLGMALAFFFTDASVTLDFFHITGALVLLIAVESAWMASVLWNDIFDKNIDSVTNTNRPLITSAIPETLYNTLAILFFVTSLIFSGIMSFGAMMILLCYQAIAWLYSAVPLRIKRFPIIATLFAGFAGILILIIGFILVAPEKNIYSLPFPILAYLFFAYTLCLPIKDFKDIAGDKKDKIYTLPVLLGVERARILIGSSVFLLYMWSPIILHARSLFFPALIFGSVAFWAIQKGEEKNTSFFSFRKLPGMVLAITTLYGLAILLLLF
;
A
#
# COMPACT_ATOMS: atom_id res chain seq x y z
N MET A 1 39.36 8.58 24.34
CA MET A 1 37.93 8.28 24.05
C MET A 1 37.35 9.09 22.88
N LYS A 2 37.39 10.44 22.86
CA LYS A 2 36.80 11.27 21.76
C LYS A 2 37.26 10.87 20.34
N ASN A 3 38.55 10.59 20.16
CA ASN A 3 39.10 10.18 18.86
C ASN A 3 38.62 8.79 18.40
N PHE A 4 38.39 7.87 19.33
CA PHE A 4 37.88 6.53 19.02
C PHE A 4 36.42 6.59 18.54
N PHE A 5 35.54 7.25 19.31
CA PHE A 5 34.14 7.43 18.93
C PHE A 5 33.99 8.16 17.60
N SER A 6 34.81 9.20 17.36
CA SER A 6 34.78 9.92 16.08
C SER A 6 35.18 9.01 14.90
N ARG A 7 36.20 8.17 15.06
CA ARG A 7 36.62 7.20 14.03
C ARG A 7 35.52 6.16 13.78
N PHE A 8 34.92 5.62 14.83
CA PHE A 8 33.84 4.64 14.72
C PHE A 8 32.61 5.21 13.99
N VAL A 9 32.14 6.39 14.38
CA VAL A 9 31.02 7.07 13.71
C VAL A 9 31.32 7.33 12.24
N ARG A 10 32.54 7.77 11.89
CA ARG A 10 32.95 7.95 10.50
C ARG A 10 32.96 6.63 9.71
N SER A 11 33.34 5.53 10.33
CA SER A 11 33.29 4.20 9.71
C SER A 11 31.86 3.81 9.33
N LEU A 12 30.90 4.02 10.24
CA LEU A 12 29.48 3.74 9.98
C LEU A 12 28.90 4.67 8.90
N GLU A 13 29.17 5.98 8.99
CA GLU A 13 28.69 6.94 7.99
C GLU A 13 29.13 6.56 6.57
N ASN A 14 30.37 6.10 6.40
CA ASN A 14 30.93 5.82 5.09
C ASN A 14 30.68 4.39 4.59
N ALA A 15 29.95 3.56 5.34
CA ALA A 15 29.54 2.24 4.87
C ALA A 15 28.70 2.33 3.58
N GLU A 16 28.96 1.45 2.63
CA GLU A 16 28.16 1.39 1.42
C GLU A 16 26.79 0.78 1.72
N ILE A 17 25.73 1.54 1.42
CA ILE A 17 24.35 1.07 1.54
C ILE A 17 23.61 1.29 0.23
N THR A 18 22.87 0.27 -0.17
CA THR A 18 21.91 0.29 -1.27
C THR A 18 20.51 0.07 -0.72
N LEU A 19 19.47 0.41 -1.49
CA LEU A 19 18.09 0.18 -1.06
C LEU A 19 17.79 -1.31 -0.80
N PRO A 20 18.20 -2.27 -1.66
CA PRO A 20 18.03 -3.70 -1.35
C PRO A 20 18.74 -4.12 -0.05
N PHE A 21 19.98 -3.65 0.16
CA PHE A 21 20.73 -3.95 1.39
C PHE A 21 20.00 -3.43 2.63
N PHE A 22 19.49 -2.19 2.59
CA PHE A 22 18.70 -1.61 3.66
C PHE A 22 17.47 -2.48 3.96
N VAL A 23 16.70 -2.85 2.93
CA VAL A 23 15.46 -3.62 3.07
C VAL A 23 15.72 -4.98 3.71
N VAL A 24 16.71 -5.72 3.23
CA VAL A 24 17.07 -7.03 3.79
C VAL A 24 17.55 -6.89 5.23
N THR A 25 18.44 -5.93 5.50
CA THR A 25 18.96 -5.71 6.87
C THR A 25 17.83 -5.34 7.83
N PHE A 26 16.95 -4.41 7.43
CA PHE A 26 15.82 -3.99 8.24
C PHE A 26 14.85 -5.15 8.49
N PHE A 27 14.51 -5.92 7.46
CA PHE A 27 13.67 -7.12 7.61
C PHE A 27 14.30 -8.14 8.56
N SER A 28 15.60 -8.42 8.43
CA SER A 28 16.32 -9.33 9.31
C SER A 28 16.30 -8.86 10.78
N LEU A 29 16.45 -7.56 11.04
CA LEU A 29 16.36 -7.01 12.39
C LEU A 29 14.99 -7.30 13.03
N ILE A 30 13.90 -7.10 12.29
CA ILE A 30 12.54 -7.39 12.77
C ILE A 30 12.34 -8.89 13.00
N LEU A 31 12.81 -9.74 12.08
CA LEU A 31 12.72 -11.18 12.23
C LEU A 31 13.47 -11.66 13.49
N VAL A 32 14.70 -11.17 13.70
CA VAL A 32 15.49 -11.51 14.89
C VAL A 32 14.80 -11.04 16.17
N ARG A 33 14.20 -9.83 16.17
CA ARG A 33 13.41 -9.33 17.31
C ARG A 33 12.29 -10.29 17.68
N LEU A 34 11.48 -10.72 16.72
CA LEU A 34 10.35 -11.63 16.97
C LEU A 34 10.82 -13.03 17.40
N LEU A 35 11.93 -13.52 16.84
CA LEU A 35 12.52 -14.79 17.26
C LEU A 35 12.99 -14.75 18.71
N ILE A 36 13.58 -13.64 19.17
CA ILE A 36 13.97 -13.44 20.58
C ILE A 36 12.72 -13.47 21.48
N GLU A 37 11.67 -12.74 21.12
CA GLU A 37 10.42 -12.71 21.90
C GLU A 37 9.76 -14.11 21.97
N ASN A 38 9.72 -14.83 20.85
CA ASN A 38 9.23 -16.20 20.81
C ASN A 38 10.08 -17.14 21.67
N ALA A 39 11.42 -17.02 21.62
CA ALA A 39 12.33 -17.85 22.39
C ALA A 39 12.21 -17.64 23.90
N PHE A 40 11.80 -16.43 24.34
CA PHE A 40 11.48 -16.13 25.73
C PHE A 40 10.04 -16.49 26.12
N GLY A 41 9.26 -17.11 25.24
CA GLY A 41 7.89 -17.53 25.53
C GLY A 41 6.92 -16.37 25.70
N LEU A 42 7.19 -15.21 25.08
CA LEU A 42 6.32 -14.03 25.15
C LEU A 42 5.09 -14.10 24.25
N PHE A 43 4.97 -15.16 23.46
CA PHE A 43 3.85 -15.45 22.58
C PHE A 43 3.07 -16.66 23.10
N SER A 44 1.78 -16.48 23.31
CA SER A 44 0.86 -17.55 23.73
C SER A 44 0.37 -18.41 22.57
N GLU A 45 0.36 -17.87 21.36
CA GLU A 45 -0.09 -18.56 20.15
C GLU A 45 1.05 -18.76 19.15
N HIS A 46 1.00 -19.86 18.42
CA HIS A 46 1.99 -20.23 17.41
C HIS A 46 1.36 -20.51 16.04
N THR A 47 0.30 -19.78 15.70
CA THR A 47 -0.34 -19.87 14.38
C THR A 47 0.36 -18.96 13.38
N PHE A 48 0.30 -19.30 12.09
CA PHE A 48 0.84 -18.44 11.03
C PHE A 48 0.20 -17.03 11.06
N PHE A 49 -1.11 -16.96 11.29
CA PHE A 49 -1.84 -15.69 11.34
C PHE A 49 -1.38 -14.81 12.49
N PHE A 50 -1.22 -15.37 13.68
CA PHE A 50 -0.68 -14.66 14.83
C PHE A 50 0.69 -14.04 14.51
N PHE A 51 1.64 -14.86 14.02
CA PHE A 51 2.96 -14.36 13.66
C PHE A 51 2.95 -13.34 12.51
N PHE A 52 2.05 -13.48 11.55
CA PHE A 52 1.89 -12.50 10.48
C PHE A 52 1.47 -11.13 11.04
N PHE A 53 0.55 -11.08 12.00
CA PHE A 53 0.12 -9.80 12.60
C PHE A 53 1.15 -9.21 13.54
N GLU A 54 1.83 -10.04 14.35
CA GLU A 54 2.99 -9.58 15.14
C GLU A 54 4.07 -9.00 14.23
N PHE A 55 4.39 -9.69 13.13
CA PHE A 55 5.40 -9.23 12.19
C PHE A 55 4.99 -7.92 11.50
N THR A 56 3.80 -7.87 10.92
CA THR A 56 3.35 -6.69 10.18
C THR A 56 3.25 -5.45 11.06
N HIS A 57 2.71 -5.60 12.26
CA HIS A 57 2.65 -4.53 13.25
C HIS A 57 4.04 -4.03 13.62
N THR A 58 4.92 -4.95 14.04
CA THR A 58 6.28 -4.64 14.48
C THR A 58 7.09 -3.99 13.35
N PHE A 59 7.01 -4.56 12.15
CA PHE A 59 7.69 -4.04 10.96
C PHE A 59 7.23 -2.62 10.63
N LEU A 60 5.92 -2.37 10.58
CA LEU A 60 5.37 -1.07 10.22
C LEU A 60 5.62 -0.01 11.29
N PHE A 61 5.53 -0.38 12.57
CA PHE A 61 5.88 0.49 13.70
C PHE A 61 7.33 0.98 13.59
N PHE A 62 8.27 0.04 13.48
CA PHE A 62 9.69 0.38 13.40
C PHE A 62 10.03 1.07 12.08
N LEU A 63 9.35 0.77 10.97
CA LEU A 63 9.54 1.48 9.70
C LEU A 63 9.11 2.94 9.83
N CYS A 64 7.96 3.22 10.45
CA CYS A 64 7.51 4.59 10.72
C CYS A 64 8.49 5.31 11.64
N SER A 65 8.93 4.66 12.73
CA SER A 65 9.95 5.19 13.63
C SER A 65 11.24 5.54 12.88
N PHE A 66 11.71 4.65 12.00
CA PHE A 66 12.90 4.86 11.19
C PHE A 66 12.75 6.06 10.26
N LEU A 67 11.64 6.14 9.53
CA LEU A 67 11.36 7.21 8.57
C LEU A 67 11.23 8.59 9.25
N LEU A 68 10.76 8.64 10.51
CA LEU A 68 10.71 9.88 11.29
C LEU A 68 12.09 10.25 11.85
N LEU A 69 12.79 9.30 12.48
CA LEU A 69 14.08 9.53 13.12
C LEU A 69 15.21 9.83 12.14
N VAL A 70 15.18 9.31 10.91
CA VAL A 70 16.27 9.51 9.94
C VAL A 70 16.49 10.99 9.61
N PHE A 71 15.43 11.79 9.57
CA PHE A 71 15.55 13.24 9.36
C PHE A 71 16.17 13.95 10.56
N LEU A 72 15.88 13.48 11.77
CA LEU A 72 16.46 13.99 12.99
C LEU A 72 17.95 13.64 13.09
N VAL A 73 18.34 12.40 12.77
CA VAL A 73 19.76 11.98 12.71
C VAL A 73 20.51 12.77 11.65
N ARG A 74 19.88 13.01 10.50
CA ARG A 74 20.44 13.85 9.44
C ARG A 74 20.69 15.28 9.93
N TYR A 75 19.71 15.89 10.60
CA TYR A 75 19.84 17.23 11.18
C TYR A 75 20.88 17.29 12.29
N ALA A 76 20.91 16.29 13.17
CA ALA A 76 21.88 16.14 14.25
C ALA A 76 23.32 16.15 13.75
N GLY A 77 23.61 15.30 12.76
CA GLY A 77 24.96 15.13 12.20
C GLY A 77 25.37 16.14 11.14
N ASP A 78 24.42 16.89 10.58
CA ASP A 78 24.61 17.69 9.36
C ASP A 78 25.25 16.88 8.22
N ILE A 79 24.62 15.75 7.91
CA ILE A 79 25.12 14.76 6.96
C ILE A 79 24.12 14.49 5.84
N SER A 80 24.53 13.71 4.83
CA SER A 80 23.61 13.24 3.80
C SER A 80 22.62 12.21 4.35
N LEU A 81 21.48 12.05 3.68
CA LEU A 81 20.46 11.08 4.08
C LEU A 81 21.03 9.65 4.14
N LYS A 82 21.85 9.26 3.15
CA LYS A 82 22.52 7.95 3.10
C LYS A 82 23.34 7.68 4.37
N LYS A 83 24.13 8.66 4.82
CA LYS A 83 24.93 8.54 6.05
C LYS A 83 24.05 8.44 7.29
N ALA A 84 22.96 9.22 7.33
CA ALA A 84 22.01 9.16 8.44
C ALA A 84 21.30 7.81 8.51
N THR A 85 20.94 7.22 7.36
CA THR A 85 20.40 5.86 7.27
C THR A 85 21.37 4.84 7.85
N ASN A 86 22.66 4.90 7.54
CA ASN A 86 23.66 3.96 8.11
C ASN A 86 23.74 4.06 9.64
N ILE A 87 23.84 5.29 10.17
CA ILE A 87 23.91 5.52 11.61
C ILE A 87 22.65 5.01 12.30
N LEU A 88 21.48 5.32 11.74
CA LEU A 88 20.21 4.92 12.33
C LEU A 88 20.00 3.40 12.23
N LEU A 89 20.32 2.78 11.09
CA LEU A 89 20.19 1.33 10.92
C LEU A 89 21.06 0.56 11.90
N PHE A 90 22.29 1.02 12.15
CA PHE A 90 23.13 0.48 13.21
C PHE A 90 22.50 0.72 14.59
N GLY A 91 22.00 1.93 14.85
CA GLY A 91 21.31 2.28 16.09
C GLY A 91 20.10 1.40 16.39
N PHE A 92 19.37 0.95 15.36
CA PHE A 92 18.22 0.06 15.48
C PHE A 92 18.56 -1.33 16.02
N LEU A 93 19.85 -1.72 16.16
CA LEU A 93 20.21 -2.91 16.95
C LEU A 93 19.69 -2.84 18.40
N ILE A 94 19.48 -1.63 18.93
CA ILE A 94 18.89 -1.42 20.25
C ILE A 94 17.50 -2.03 20.38
N ILE A 95 16.74 -2.15 19.29
CA ILE A 95 15.40 -2.74 19.34
C ILE A 95 15.47 -4.22 19.71
N LEU A 96 16.63 -4.88 19.71
CA LEU A 96 16.75 -6.28 20.16
C LEU A 96 16.81 -6.39 21.69
N THR A 97 17.08 -5.30 22.40
CA THR A 97 17.35 -5.33 23.84
C THR A 97 16.12 -5.38 24.75
N PRO A 98 14.96 -4.74 24.46
CA PRO A 98 13.84 -4.71 25.40
C PRO A 98 13.36 -6.09 25.89
N PRO A 99 13.11 -7.11 25.04
CA PRO A 99 12.64 -8.40 25.52
C PRO A 99 13.68 -9.11 26.39
N ILE A 100 14.97 -8.87 26.12
CA ILE A 100 16.08 -9.42 26.91
C ILE A 100 16.08 -8.77 28.30
N ILE A 101 16.02 -7.43 28.35
CA ILE A 101 16.02 -6.67 29.59
C ILE A 101 14.78 -7.01 30.43
N ASP A 102 13.60 -7.04 29.82
CA ASP A 102 12.35 -7.37 30.49
C ASP A 102 12.38 -8.79 31.04
N ASN A 103 12.83 -9.77 30.26
CA ASN A 103 12.94 -11.15 30.76
C ASN A 103 13.91 -11.26 31.95
N ILE A 104 15.04 -10.53 31.92
CA ILE A 104 15.99 -10.48 33.04
C ILE A 104 15.35 -9.84 34.28
N ILE A 105 14.61 -8.73 34.13
CA ILE A 105 14.04 -7.98 35.27
C ILE A 105 12.84 -8.72 35.87
N PHE A 106 11.93 -9.21 35.03
CA PHE A 106 10.68 -9.81 35.50
C PHE A 106 10.85 -11.25 35.98
N HIS A 107 11.94 -11.94 35.64
CA HIS A 107 12.25 -13.31 36.10
C HIS A 107 11.06 -14.29 35.95
N GLY A 108 10.38 -14.25 34.80
CA GLY A 108 9.20 -15.10 34.52
C GLY A 108 7.88 -14.59 35.11
N ARG A 109 7.84 -13.41 35.74
CA ARG A 109 6.58 -12.71 36.05
C ARG A 109 5.93 -12.23 34.76
N TYR A 110 4.60 -12.21 34.77
CA TYR A 110 3.82 -11.71 33.64
C TYR A 110 4.07 -10.20 33.45
N PHE A 111 4.37 -9.82 32.22
CA PHE A 111 4.40 -8.43 31.76
C PHE A 111 3.84 -8.39 30.34
N TRP A 112 3.33 -7.23 29.92
CA TRP A 112 2.88 -7.05 28.54
C TRP A 112 3.41 -5.74 27.98
N SER A 113 4.38 -5.85 27.06
CA SER A 113 4.96 -4.72 26.33
C SER A 113 4.10 -4.38 25.12
N PHE A 114 3.45 -3.22 25.13
CA PHE A 114 2.72 -2.66 24.00
C PHE A 114 2.82 -1.12 24.02
N TYR A 115 1.68 -0.43 24.02
CA TYR A 115 1.56 1.02 24.07
C TYR A 115 1.06 1.47 25.44
N GLU A 116 1.38 2.69 25.83
CA GLU A 116 0.79 3.30 27.01
C GLU A 116 -0.57 3.93 26.67
N PHE A 117 -1.60 3.64 27.47
CA PHE A 117 -2.95 4.16 27.28
C PHE A 117 -3.29 5.19 28.36
N ASP A 118 -3.71 6.38 27.93
CA ASP A 118 -4.19 7.42 28.85
C ASP A 118 -5.02 8.48 28.13
N GLY A 119 -5.68 9.35 28.89
CA GLY A 119 -6.28 10.59 28.40
C GLY A 119 -5.25 11.72 28.25
N PHE A 120 -5.66 12.86 27.69
CA PHE A 120 -4.75 13.97 27.38
C PHE A 120 -3.91 14.46 28.57
N LEU A 121 -4.54 14.69 29.74
CA LEU A 121 -3.83 15.14 30.94
C LEU A 121 -2.88 14.07 31.49
N GLY A 122 -3.28 12.80 31.42
CA GLY A 122 -2.44 11.68 31.82
C GLY A 122 -1.23 11.52 30.90
N LEU A 123 -1.39 11.74 29.59
CA LEU A 123 -0.27 11.78 28.65
C LEU A 123 0.74 12.89 28.98
N ILE A 124 0.27 14.09 29.40
CA ILE A 124 1.16 15.16 29.86
C ILE A 124 1.92 14.72 31.11
N TYR A 125 1.22 14.16 32.11
CA TYR A 125 1.86 13.64 33.31
C TYR A 125 2.94 12.61 32.98
N ARG A 126 2.60 11.61 32.15
CA ARG A 126 3.49 10.52 31.72
C ARG A 126 4.67 11.00 30.90
N PHE A 127 4.54 12.08 30.15
CA PHE A 127 5.67 12.71 29.46
C PHE A 127 6.72 13.24 30.44
N PHE A 128 6.30 13.80 31.57
CA PHE A 128 7.24 14.30 32.58
C PHE A 128 7.70 13.23 33.59
N THR A 129 6.96 12.13 33.74
CA THR A 129 7.31 11.00 34.61
C THR A 129 7.91 9.80 33.87
N PHE A 130 8.37 10.00 32.63
CA PHE A 130 9.02 8.95 31.83
C PHE A 130 8.17 7.66 31.76
N PHE A 131 6.95 7.82 31.25
CA PHE A 131 5.90 6.80 31.09
C PHE A 131 5.17 6.39 32.38
N GLY A 132 5.39 7.05 33.51
CA GLY A 132 4.64 6.83 34.76
C GLY A 132 5.11 5.62 35.55
N ASP A 133 4.29 5.12 36.48
CA ASP A 133 4.78 4.26 37.57
C ASP A 133 4.46 2.75 37.41
N THR A 134 3.87 2.34 36.29
CA THR A 134 3.49 0.95 35.98
C THR A 134 4.31 0.37 34.82
N PRO A 135 5.56 -0.07 35.05
CA PRO A 135 6.45 -0.61 34.01
C PRO A 135 6.20 -2.08 33.68
N ASP A 136 5.18 -2.72 34.26
CA ASP A 136 4.79 -4.12 34.03
C ASP A 136 3.72 -4.27 32.93
N MET A 137 3.01 -3.20 32.58
CA MET A 137 1.99 -3.17 31.52
C MET A 137 2.15 -1.91 30.66
N GLY A 138 2.07 -2.05 29.34
CA GLY A 138 2.25 -0.94 28.40
C GLY A 138 3.72 -0.73 28.09
N ILE A 139 4.33 0.34 28.59
CA ILE A 139 5.74 0.67 28.33
C ILE A 139 6.65 0.12 29.43
N THR A 140 7.29 -1.01 29.12
CA THR A 140 8.08 -1.81 30.08
C THR A 140 9.46 -1.23 30.40
N TYR A 141 10.14 -1.79 31.42
CA TYR A 141 11.52 -1.40 31.76
C TYR A 141 12.47 -1.50 30.56
N GLY A 142 12.39 -2.57 29.78
CA GLY A 142 13.20 -2.77 28.58
C GLY A 142 12.99 -1.66 27.55
N VAL A 143 11.73 -1.28 27.29
CA VAL A 143 11.40 -0.19 26.36
C VAL A 143 11.83 1.17 26.92
N ARG A 144 11.67 1.41 28.23
CA ARG A 144 12.15 2.64 28.89
C ARG A 144 13.67 2.78 28.79
N VAL A 145 14.42 1.70 29.01
CA VAL A 145 15.87 1.69 28.83
C VAL A 145 16.24 1.97 27.38
N GLU A 146 15.55 1.36 26.41
CA GLU A 146 15.73 1.66 24.99
C GLU A 146 15.56 3.16 24.70
N VAL A 147 14.43 3.77 25.13
CA VAL A 147 14.15 5.19 24.91
C VAL A 147 15.23 6.08 25.54
N ALA A 148 15.67 5.76 26.76
CA ALA A 148 16.72 6.51 27.44
C ALA A 148 18.06 6.41 26.68
N VAL A 149 18.46 5.20 26.29
CA VAL A 149 19.71 4.96 25.56
C VAL A 149 19.70 5.66 24.21
N VAL A 150 18.61 5.58 23.44
CA VAL A 150 18.50 6.27 22.14
C VAL A 150 18.57 7.79 22.29
N THR A 151 17.88 8.33 23.30
CA THR A 151 17.89 9.77 23.60
C THR A 151 19.30 10.27 23.95
N VAL A 152 20.01 9.55 24.82
CA VAL A 152 21.40 9.87 25.19
C VAL A 152 22.36 9.67 24.02
N ALA A 153 22.19 8.60 23.24
CA ALA A 153 23.04 8.32 22.08
C ALA A 153 22.94 9.45 21.03
N LEU A 154 21.73 9.95 20.75
CA LEU A 154 21.54 11.06 19.83
C LEU A 154 22.04 12.40 20.40
N PHE A 155 21.95 12.62 21.71
CA PHE A 155 22.63 13.75 22.35
C PHE A 155 24.15 13.70 22.11
N VAL A 156 24.78 12.58 22.44
CA VAL A 156 26.23 12.38 22.33
C VAL A 156 26.68 12.49 20.87
N TYR A 157 25.98 11.84 19.95
CA TYR A 157 26.25 11.93 18.52
C TYR A 157 26.18 13.38 18.01
N THR A 158 25.11 14.10 18.36
CA THR A 158 24.94 15.51 17.97
C THR A 158 26.05 16.39 18.54
N TYR A 159 26.42 16.19 19.81
CA TYR A 159 27.47 16.95 20.46
C TYR A 159 28.85 16.67 19.82
N ILE A 160 29.15 15.42 19.49
CA ILE A 160 30.39 15.06 18.79
C ILE A 160 30.46 15.72 17.41
N LYS A 161 29.36 15.75 16.66
CA LYS A 161 29.33 16.29 15.29
C LYS A 161 29.29 17.81 15.24
N SER A 162 28.49 18.45 16.10
CA SER A 162 28.24 19.89 16.05
C SER A 162 29.02 20.71 17.06
N GLN A 163 29.60 20.07 18.08
CA GLN A 163 30.19 20.72 19.28
C GLN A 163 29.23 21.69 20.02
N SER A 164 27.92 21.65 19.72
CA SER A 164 26.90 22.53 20.31
C SER A 164 26.05 21.77 21.32
N LYS A 165 26.15 22.14 22.60
CA LYS A 165 25.31 21.58 23.67
C LYS A 165 23.83 21.91 23.46
N LYS A 166 23.52 23.13 22.98
CA LYS A 166 22.14 23.56 22.69
C LYS A 166 21.50 22.69 21.61
N LYS A 167 22.21 22.46 20.50
CA LYS A 167 21.72 21.59 19.41
C LYS A 167 21.53 20.16 19.91
N ALA A 168 22.48 19.63 20.66
CA ALA A 168 22.40 18.28 21.23
C ALA A 168 21.18 18.12 22.15
N PHE A 169 20.91 19.09 23.01
CA PHE A 169 19.75 19.07 23.91
C PHE A 169 18.42 19.16 23.16
N ILE A 170 18.31 20.02 22.14
CA ILE A 170 17.11 20.11 21.30
C ILE A 170 16.87 18.79 20.57
N VAL A 171 17.91 18.19 19.98
CA VAL A 171 17.79 16.91 19.29
C VAL A 171 17.32 15.83 20.26
N SER A 172 17.92 15.71 21.44
CA SER A 172 17.50 14.70 22.42
C SER A 172 16.07 14.91 22.92
N LEU A 173 15.64 16.16 23.13
CA LEU A 173 14.25 16.45 23.52
C LEU A 173 13.26 16.05 22.42
N ILE A 174 13.57 16.35 21.16
CA ILE A 174 12.76 15.93 20.01
C ILE A 174 12.76 14.41 19.86
N THR A 175 13.90 13.74 20.06
CA THR A 175 13.99 12.28 20.07
C THR A 175 13.07 11.69 21.12
N TYR A 176 13.18 12.16 22.37
CA TYR A 176 12.34 11.69 23.46
C TYR A 176 10.85 11.91 23.16
N ALA A 177 10.47 13.11 22.72
CA ALA A 177 9.09 13.43 22.39
C ALA A 177 8.53 12.57 21.24
N LEU A 178 9.32 12.31 20.21
CA LEU A 178 8.93 11.46 19.09
C LEU A 178 8.72 10.01 19.55
N LEU A 179 9.66 9.45 20.33
CA LEU A 179 9.54 8.10 20.87
C LEU A 179 8.38 7.97 21.86
N PHE A 180 8.13 9.00 22.66
CA PHE A 180 6.97 9.07 23.56
C PHE A 180 5.65 9.04 22.77
N ILE A 181 5.52 9.90 21.74
CA ILE A 181 4.32 9.92 20.88
C ILE A 181 4.10 8.56 20.21
N LEU A 182 5.16 7.89 19.75
CA LEU A 182 5.06 6.54 19.19
C LEU A 182 4.64 5.51 20.25
N GLY A 183 5.21 5.55 21.45
CA GLY A 183 4.85 4.67 22.57
C GLY A 183 3.44 4.90 23.12
N THR A 184 2.85 6.07 22.88
CA THR A 184 1.47 6.41 23.29
C THR A 184 0.56 6.63 22.09
N PHE A 185 0.92 6.12 20.90
CA PHE A 185 0.24 6.48 19.64
C PHE A 185 -1.27 6.14 19.60
N PRO A 186 -1.72 4.98 20.13
CA PRO A 186 -3.15 4.67 20.24
C PRO A 186 -3.94 5.75 20.99
N ALA A 187 -3.38 6.30 22.07
CA ALA A 187 -4.04 7.34 22.85
C ALA A 187 -4.25 8.64 22.03
N TRP A 188 -3.22 9.07 21.28
CA TRP A 188 -3.35 10.22 20.37
C TRP A 188 -4.38 9.98 19.27
N LEU A 189 -4.45 8.75 18.76
CA LEU A 189 -5.44 8.40 17.74
C LEU A 189 -6.85 8.39 18.32
N THR A 190 -7.07 7.81 19.50
CA THR A 190 -8.36 7.84 20.20
C THR A 190 -8.82 9.27 20.48
N LEU A 191 -7.91 10.14 20.93
CA LEU A 191 -8.21 11.56 21.12
C LEU A 191 -8.71 12.24 19.84
N GLY A 192 -8.11 11.91 18.69
CA GLY A 192 -8.53 12.43 17.38
C GLY A 192 -9.85 11.82 16.88
N ILE A 193 -10.04 10.50 17.01
CA ILE A 193 -11.24 9.79 16.54
C ILE A 193 -12.48 10.20 17.34
N LEU A 194 -12.35 10.29 18.67
CA LEU A 194 -13.46 10.61 19.56
C LEU A 194 -13.64 12.13 19.77
N PHE A 195 -12.82 12.96 19.13
CA PHE A 195 -12.82 14.42 19.32
C PHE A 195 -14.22 15.05 19.16
N PHE A 196 -14.99 14.58 18.19
CA PHE A 196 -16.34 15.08 17.91
C PHE A 196 -17.45 14.32 18.66
N GLN A 197 -17.11 13.24 19.37
CA GLN A 197 -18.08 12.36 20.05
C GLN A 197 -18.08 12.56 21.57
N LYS A 198 -16.92 12.92 22.13
CA LYS A 198 -16.71 13.08 23.58
C LYS A 198 -15.87 14.33 23.83
N SER A 199 -16.08 14.97 24.99
CA SER A 199 -15.21 16.08 25.42
C SER A 199 -13.76 15.61 25.47
N PHE A 200 -12.85 16.38 24.87
CA PHE A 200 -11.43 16.03 24.72
C PHE A 200 -10.75 15.67 26.06
N LEU A 201 -11.11 16.37 27.14
CA LEU A 201 -10.58 16.10 28.49
C LEU A 201 -11.25 14.93 29.22
N ALA A 202 -12.40 14.46 28.72
CA ALA A 202 -13.12 13.32 29.29
C ALA A 202 -12.67 11.97 28.70
N ILE A 203 -11.91 12.00 27.59
CA ILE A 203 -11.31 10.81 26.99
C ILE A 203 -10.22 10.28 27.93
N ASN A 204 -10.28 8.98 28.24
CA ASN A 204 -9.41 8.33 29.23
C ASN A 204 -8.91 6.95 28.73
N GLN A 205 -8.09 6.27 29.55
CA GLN A 205 -7.48 4.98 29.22
C GLN A 205 -8.49 3.89 28.80
N ASN A 206 -9.71 3.88 29.35
CA ASN A 206 -10.72 2.88 29.01
C ASN A 206 -11.28 3.10 27.61
N ASP A 207 -11.34 4.35 27.13
CA ASP A 207 -11.75 4.63 25.75
C ASP A 207 -10.67 4.14 24.77
N VAL A 208 -9.39 4.29 25.12
CA VAL A 208 -8.26 3.78 24.30
C VAL A 208 -8.30 2.25 24.25
N ALA A 209 -8.42 1.59 25.40
CA ALA A 209 -8.55 0.14 25.48
C ALA A 209 -9.81 -0.36 24.74
N GLY A 210 -10.93 0.33 24.91
CA GLY A 210 -12.18 0.03 24.20
C GLY A 210 -12.02 0.10 22.69
N LEU A 211 -11.28 1.09 22.18
CA LEU A 211 -11.09 1.23 20.74
C LEU A 211 -10.09 0.22 20.16
N PHE A 212 -9.03 -0.11 20.89
CA PHE A 212 -7.90 -0.89 20.34
C PHE A 212 -7.81 -2.34 20.79
N LEU A 213 -8.48 -2.73 21.87
CA LEU A 213 -8.44 -4.10 22.39
C LEU A 213 -9.78 -4.82 22.17
N THR A 214 -10.91 -4.12 22.13
CA THR A 214 -12.22 -4.78 21.99
C THR A 214 -12.31 -5.62 20.70
N PRO A 215 -12.63 -6.92 20.80
CA PRO A 215 -12.94 -7.79 19.68
C PRO A 215 -13.95 -7.14 18.74
N GLN A 216 -13.63 -7.14 17.45
CA GLN A 216 -14.43 -6.45 16.45
C GLN A 216 -14.27 -7.12 15.09
N HIS A 217 -15.37 -7.24 14.36
CA HIS A 217 -15.32 -7.56 12.94
C HIS A 217 -14.88 -6.34 12.13
N ILE A 218 -13.77 -6.46 11.41
CA ILE A 218 -13.34 -5.47 10.42
C ILE A 218 -13.53 -6.13 9.06
N PHE A 219 -14.61 -5.76 8.37
CA PHE A 219 -15.12 -6.47 7.19
C PHE A 219 -15.30 -7.98 7.49
N SER A 220 -14.91 -8.86 6.56
CA SER A 220 -14.99 -10.31 6.75
C SER A 220 -13.97 -10.87 7.74
N ARG A 221 -13.18 -10.06 8.46
CA ARG A 221 -12.26 -10.58 9.47
C ARG A 221 -12.92 -10.68 10.84
N ASP A 222 -12.71 -11.82 11.49
CA ASP A 222 -13.06 -12.01 12.89
C ASP A 222 -11.78 -11.88 13.74
N LEU A 223 -11.82 -11.01 14.75
CA LEU A 223 -10.70 -10.72 15.65
C LEU A 223 -11.16 -10.97 17.08
N SER A 224 -10.69 -12.06 17.69
CA SER A 224 -11.12 -12.49 19.02
C SER A 224 -10.09 -12.21 20.13
N ASP A 225 -8.80 -12.34 19.83
CA ASP A 225 -7.70 -12.10 20.79
C ASP A 225 -7.30 -10.62 20.87
N PHE A 226 -7.14 -10.08 22.08
CA PHE A 226 -6.82 -8.68 22.34
C PHE A 226 -5.54 -8.20 21.64
N ARG A 227 -4.51 -9.06 21.61
CA ARG A 227 -3.21 -8.72 21.02
C ARG A 227 -3.29 -8.66 19.50
N SER A 228 -3.97 -9.62 18.89
CA SER A 228 -4.26 -9.65 17.46
C SER A 228 -5.14 -8.47 17.03
N VAL A 229 -6.15 -8.10 17.83
CA VAL A 229 -6.99 -6.92 17.60
C VAL A 229 -6.13 -5.65 17.55
N LEU A 230 -5.28 -5.44 18.57
CA LEU A 230 -4.38 -4.29 18.64
C LEU A 230 -3.44 -4.25 17.42
N ASN A 231 -2.79 -5.37 17.11
CA ASN A 231 -1.82 -5.45 16.01
C ASN A 231 -2.46 -5.16 14.66
N VAL A 232 -3.66 -5.69 14.38
CA VAL A 232 -4.36 -5.44 13.12
C VAL A 232 -4.76 -3.96 13.03
N LYS A 233 -5.41 -3.41 14.07
CA LYS A 233 -5.84 -2.01 14.10
C LYS A 233 -4.66 -1.06 13.92
N MET A 234 -3.54 -1.32 14.60
CA MET A 234 -2.34 -0.52 14.48
C MET A 234 -1.62 -0.73 13.14
N SER A 235 -1.64 -1.94 12.56
CA SER A 235 -1.09 -2.20 11.23
C SER A 235 -1.84 -1.44 10.15
N ILE A 236 -3.17 -1.31 10.25
CA ILE A 236 -3.97 -0.48 9.34
C ILE A 236 -3.48 0.98 9.39
N VAL A 237 -3.34 1.53 10.60
CA VAL A 237 -2.91 2.93 10.80
C VAL A 237 -1.48 3.15 10.32
N TYR A 238 -0.55 2.27 10.70
CA TYR A 238 0.85 2.41 10.29
C TYR A 238 1.08 2.12 8.81
N SER A 239 0.23 1.33 8.15
CA SER A 239 0.31 1.16 6.69
C SER A 239 0.07 2.49 5.97
N LEU A 240 -0.94 3.25 6.41
CA LEU A 240 -1.22 4.59 5.87
C LEU A 240 -0.10 5.58 6.21
N LEU A 241 0.37 5.58 7.46
CA LEU A 241 1.45 6.47 7.88
C LEU A 241 2.76 6.16 7.13
N ALA A 242 3.14 4.89 7.00
CA ALA A 242 4.34 4.48 6.26
C ALA A 242 4.25 4.90 4.79
N THR A 243 3.10 4.69 4.15
CA THR A 243 2.86 5.11 2.76
C THR A 243 3.04 6.62 2.60
N PHE A 244 2.45 7.40 3.51
CA PHE A 244 2.60 8.86 3.55
C PHE A 244 4.06 9.29 3.76
N LEU A 245 4.76 8.70 4.73
CA LEU A 245 6.14 9.06 5.05
C LEU A 245 7.11 8.68 3.93
N VAL A 246 6.94 7.54 3.27
CA VAL A 246 7.71 7.15 2.08
C VAL A 246 7.44 8.11 0.92
N GLY A 247 6.17 8.44 0.66
CA GLY A 247 5.80 9.44 -0.35
C GLY A 247 6.43 10.80 -0.08
N LEU A 248 6.39 11.27 1.17
CA LEU A 248 6.99 12.52 1.61
C LEU A 248 8.52 12.52 1.46
N LEU A 249 9.18 11.40 1.81
CA LEU A 249 10.61 11.22 1.62
C LEU A 249 10.99 11.28 0.14
N LEU A 250 10.27 10.57 -0.73
CA LEU A 250 10.47 10.60 -2.17
C LEU A 250 10.27 12.02 -2.70
N TYR A 251 9.17 12.69 -2.35
CA TYR A 251 8.90 14.06 -2.78
C TYR A 251 10.00 15.05 -2.36
N LYS A 252 10.47 14.98 -1.10
CA LYS A 252 11.45 15.93 -0.56
C LYS A 252 12.92 15.64 -0.91
N LYS A 253 13.27 14.39 -1.23
CA LYS A 253 14.68 13.97 -1.42
C LYS A 253 14.96 13.35 -2.77
N TYR A 254 13.96 12.77 -3.40
CA TYR A 254 14.05 12.11 -4.68
C TYR A 254 12.96 12.62 -5.63
N THR A 255 12.79 13.95 -5.70
CA THR A 255 11.68 14.61 -6.40
C THR A 255 11.57 14.16 -7.87
N SER A 256 12.72 13.97 -8.53
CA SER A 256 12.75 13.43 -9.90
C SER A 256 12.16 12.01 -9.96
N TYR A 257 12.52 11.12 -9.05
CA TYR A 257 11.97 9.77 -8.98
C TYR A 257 10.49 9.77 -8.61
N PHE A 258 10.09 10.64 -7.68
CA PHE A 258 8.68 10.81 -7.27
C PHE A 258 7.81 11.17 -8.47
N PHE A 259 8.17 12.21 -9.22
CA PHE A 259 7.41 12.60 -10.41
C PHE A 259 7.54 11.58 -11.53
N ALA A 260 8.69 10.94 -11.71
CA ALA A 260 8.85 9.88 -12.72
C ALA A 260 7.89 8.70 -12.45
N LEU A 261 7.75 8.26 -11.19
CA LEU A 261 6.77 7.25 -10.79
C LEU A 261 5.34 7.74 -10.97
N LEU A 262 5.04 8.97 -10.51
CA LEU A 262 3.70 9.56 -10.58
C LEU A 262 3.20 9.68 -12.03
N HIS A 263 4.05 10.08 -12.97
CA HIS A 263 3.66 10.14 -14.39
C HIS A 263 3.51 8.76 -15.01
N ASN A 264 4.11 7.72 -14.42
CA ASN A 264 4.08 6.36 -14.95
C ASN A 264 2.94 5.50 -14.39
N ILE A 265 2.10 6.01 -13.48
CA ILE A 265 1.02 5.23 -12.85
C ILE A 265 -0.11 4.84 -13.80
N ARG A 266 -0.20 5.49 -14.98
CA ARG A 266 -1.25 5.25 -15.99
C ARG A 266 -2.66 5.45 -15.37
N ILE A 267 -3.03 6.72 -15.15
CA ILE A 267 -4.25 7.15 -14.42
C ILE A 267 -5.53 6.38 -14.77
N PRO A 268 -5.89 6.13 -16.06
CA PRO A 268 -7.12 5.39 -16.36
C PRO A 268 -7.14 4.00 -15.73
N GLN A 269 -5.98 3.33 -15.66
CA GLN A 269 -5.87 2.02 -15.05
C GLN A 269 -5.95 2.09 -13.52
N VAL A 270 -5.38 3.11 -12.87
CA VAL A 270 -5.54 3.33 -11.42
C VAL A 270 -7.03 3.50 -11.07
N ILE A 271 -7.74 4.38 -11.79
CA ILE A 271 -9.17 4.59 -11.57
C ILE A 271 -9.96 3.30 -11.82
N TYR A 272 -9.58 2.53 -12.86
CA TYR A 272 -10.20 1.25 -13.17
C TYR A 272 -9.98 0.21 -12.05
N HIS A 273 -8.76 -0.01 -11.57
CA HIS A 273 -8.45 -1.02 -10.54
C HIS A 273 -9.12 -0.66 -9.21
N GLY A 274 -9.01 0.60 -8.76
CA GLY A 274 -9.76 1.09 -7.60
C GLY A 274 -11.27 1.00 -7.76
N GLY A 275 -11.79 1.34 -8.95
CA GLY A 275 -13.22 1.23 -9.27
C GLY A 275 -13.74 -0.21 -9.20
N LEU A 276 -12.95 -1.19 -9.67
CA LEU A 276 -13.30 -2.62 -9.56
C LEU A 276 -13.37 -3.09 -8.11
N LEU A 277 -12.40 -2.66 -7.29
CA LEU A 277 -12.37 -2.99 -5.88
C LEU A 277 -13.66 -2.52 -5.19
N PHE A 278 -14.03 -1.24 -5.37
CA PHE A 278 -15.24 -0.70 -4.75
C PHE A 278 -16.53 -1.23 -5.39
N LEU A 279 -16.53 -1.53 -6.69
CA LEU A 279 -17.66 -2.20 -7.34
C LEU A 279 -17.89 -3.60 -6.73
N GLY A 280 -16.82 -4.36 -6.49
CA GLY A 280 -16.89 -5.64 -5.79
C GLY A 280 -17.52 -5.51 -4.40
N MET A 281 -17.07 -4.53 -3.61
CA MET A 281 -17.64 -4.23 -2.29
C MET A 281 -19.14 -3.87 -2.39
N ALA A 282 -19.51 -3.04 -3.36
CA ALA A 282 -20.89 -2.64 -3.58
C ALA A 282 -21.77 -3.84 -3.99
N LEU A 283 -21.28 -4.71 -4.87
CA LEU A 283 -22.00 -5.93 -5.26
C LEU A 283 -22.22 -6.86 -4.07
N ALA A 284 -21.25 -7.00 -3.17
CA ALA A 284 -21.46 -7.76 -1.94
C ALA A 284 -22.57 -7.14 -1.08
N PHE A 285 -22.60 -5.82 -0.95
CA PHE A 285 -23.69 -5.14 -0.25
C PHE A 285 -25.07 -5.36 -0.88
N PHE A 286 -25.17 -5.36 -2.22
CA PHE A 286 -26.45 -5.54 -2.91
C PHE A 286 -26.94 -7.01 -2.96
N PHE A 287 -26.04 -7.98 -2.97
CA PHE A 287 -26.37 -9.39 -3.20
C PHE A 287 -26.15 -10.30 -1.98
N THR A 288 -25.77 -9.74 -0.83
CA THR A 288 -25.60 -10.47 0.44
C THR A 288 -26.20 -9.71 1.60
N ASP A 289 -26.36 -10.35 2.76
CA ASP A 289 -26.81 -9.71 4.00
C ASP A 289 -25.69 -8.93 4.72
N ALA A 290 -24.69 -8.43 3.97
CA ALA A 290 -23.58 -7.68 4.53
C ALA A 290 -24.08 -6.37 5.17
N SER A 291 -23.69 -6.12 6.42
CA SER A 291 -23.90 -4.84 7.06
C SER A 291 -22.79 -3.85 6.69
N VAL A 292 -23.15 -2.59 6.47
CA VAL A 292 -22.19 -1.52 6.19
C VAL A 292 -21.85 -0.79 7.48
N THR A 293 -20.65 -1.03 7.98
CA THR A 293 -20.04 -0.32 9.10
C THR A 293 -19.05 0.70 8.54
N LEU A 294 -19.28 1.99 8.83
CA LEU A 294 -18.42 3.10 8.39
C LEU A 294 -17.68 3.75 9.57
N ASP A 295 -17.05 2.91 10.41
CA ASP A 295 -16.15 3.42 11.43
C ASP A 295 -14.76 3.71 10.87
N PHE A 296 -13.91 4.29 11.70
CA PHE A 296 -12.54 4.66 11.35
C PHE A 296 -11.74 3.48 10.78
N PHE A 297 -11.82 2.28 11.36
CA PHE A 297 -11.03 1.12 10.95
C PHE A 297 -11.55 0.48 9.67
N HIS A 298 -12.86 0.52 9.41
CA HIS A 298 -13.43 0.11 8.12
C HIS A 298 -12.99 1.04 6.99
N ILE A 299 -13.09 2.35 7.20
CA ILE A 299 -12.70 3.35 6.19
C ILE A 299 -11.19 3.26 5.90
N THR A 300 -10.36 3.26 6.95
CA THR A 300 -8.91 3.16 6.79
C THR A 300 -8.48 1.80 6.25
N GLY A 301 -9.16 0.72 6.63
CA GLY A 301 -8.94 -0.62 6.07
C GLY A 301 -9.23 -0.70 4.57
N ALA A 302 -10.31 -0.07 4.10
CA ALA A 302 -10.59 0.05 2.66
C ALA A 302 -9.50 0.84 1.93
N LEU A 303 -8.98 1.92 2.54
CA LEU A 303 -7.87 2.70 1.97
C LEU A 303 -6.57 1.88 1.91
N VAL A 304 -6.25 1.09 2.94
CA VAL A 304 -5.09 0.18 2.93
C VAL A 304 -5.21 -0.85 1.81
N LEU A 305 -6.40 -1.43 1.61
CA LEU A 305 -6.63 -2.37 0.52
C LEU A 305 -6.55 -1.70 -0.86
N LEU A 306 -7.04 -0.46 -1.00
CA LEU A 306 -6.86 0.32 -2.22
C LEU A 306 -5.37 0.53 -2.52
N ILE A 307 -4.57 0.93 -1.53
CA ILE A 307 -3.12 1.05 -1.68
C ILE A 307 -2.49 -0.30 -2.06
N ALA A 308 -2.98 -1.41 -1.52
CA ALA A 308 -2.51 -2.74 -1.89
C ALA A 308 -2.77 -3.03 -3.38
N VAL A 309 -3.99 -2.79 -3.87
CA VAL A 309 -4.38 -2.97 -5.27
C VAL A 309 -3.55 -2.08 -6.20
N GLU A 310 -3.39 -0.80 -5.86
CA GLU A 310 -2.60 0.13 -6.68
C GLU A 310 -1.09 -0.18 -6.63
N SER A 311 -0.60 -0.70 -5.52
CA SER A 311 0.76 -1.23 -5.43
C SER A 311 0.93 -2.46 -6.33
N ALA A 312 -0.09 -3.33 -6.42
CA ALA A 312 -0.02 -4.47 -7.32
C ALA A 312 0.03 -4.04 -8.78
N TRP A 313 -0.81 -3.07 -9.16
CA TRP A 313 -0.77 -2.43 -10.47
C TRP A 313 0.60 -1.82 -10.75
N MET A 314 1.16 -1.04 -9.82
CA MET A 314 2.47 -0.43 -10.01
C MET A 314 3.59 -1.45 -10.18
N ALA A 315 3.60 -2.55 -9.42
CA ALA A 315 4.58 -3.62 -9.62
C ALA A 315 4.50 -4.20 -11.04
N SER A 316 3.28 -4.49 -11.52
CA SER A 316 3.06 -4.98 -12.88
C SER A 316 3.50 -3.99 -13.95
N VAL A 317 3.27 -2.69 -13.75
CA VAL A 317 3.70 -1.62 -14.68
C VAL A 317 5.22 -1.57 -14.76
N LEU A 318 5.90 -1.57 -13.62
CA LEU A 318 7.37 -1.45 -13.59
C LEU A 318 8.04 -2.66 -14.25
N TRP A 319 7.59 -3.89 -13.96
CA TRP A 319 8.10 -5.05 -14.68
C TRP A 319 7.72 -5.06 -16.15
N ASN A 320 6.49 -4.64 -16.49
CA ASN A 320 6.07 -4.50 -17.88
C ASN A 320 7.01 -3.56 -18.65
N ASP A 321 7.36 -2.40 -18.11
CA ASP A 321 8.28 -1.47 -18.75
C ASP A 321 9.70 -2.07 -18.93
N ILE A 322 10.18 -2.87 -17.98
CA ILE A 322 11.48 -3.57 -18.09
C ILE A 322 11.47 -4.52 -19.28
N PHE A 323 10.42 -5.35 -19.41
CA PHE A 323 10.30 -6.31 -20.52
C PHE A 323 9.97 -5.63 -21.86
N ASP A 324 9.33 -4.45 -21.83
CA ASP A 324 8.90 -3.71 -23.02
C ASP A 324 9.88 -2.58 -23.42
N LYS A 325 11.09 -2.53 -22.86
CA LYS A 325 12.11 -1.50 -23.16
C LYS A 325 12.31 -1.24 -24.66
N ASN A 326 12.33 -2.30 -25.48
CA ASN A 326 12.46 -2.18 -26.94
C ASN A 326 11.22 -1.57 -27.62
N ILE A 327 10.02 -1.94 -27.16
CA ILE A 327 8.74 -1.40 -27.65
C ILE A 327 8.65 0.08 -27.30
N ASP A 328 8.91 0.39 -26.02
CA ASP A 328 8.80 1.74 -25.49
C ASP A 328 9.85 2.70 -26.03
N SER A 329 11.01 2.21 -26.45
CA SER A 329 12.01 3.03 -27.18
C SER A 329 11.47 3.60 -28.50
N VAL A 330 10.41 3.00 -29.05
CA VAL A 330 9.75 3.45 -30.28
C VAL A 330 8.52 4.30 -29.97
N THR A 331 7.63 3.79 -29.11
CA THR A 331 6.30 4.40 -28.93
C THR A 331 6.17 5.24 -27.65
N ASN A 332 6.98 5.00 -26.61
CA ASN A 332 6.82 5.65 -25.31
C ASN A 332 8.16 6.19 -24.79
N THR A 333 8.80 7.02 -25.59
CA THR A 333 10.15 7.56 -25.36
C THR A 333 10.29 8.40 -24.09
N ASN A 334 9.17 8.86 -23.52
CA ASN A 334 9.11 9.64 -22.30
C ASN A 334 9.05 8.81 -21.01
N ARG A 335 8.96 7.47 -21.08
CA ARG A 335 8.88 6.62 -19.88
C ARG A 335 10.16 6.75 -19.02
N PRO A 336 10.05 6.60 -17.68
CA PRO A 336 11.20 6.76 -16.77
C PRO A 336 12.39 5.87 -17.11
N LEU A 337 12.12 4.62 -17.52
CA LEU A 337 13.17 3.66 -17.86
C LEU A 337 13.87 4.00 -19.19
N ILE A 338 13.16 4.58 -20.16
CA ILE A 338 13.71 4.94 -21.47
C ILE A 338 14.55 6.21 -21.38
N THR A 339 14.04 7.21 -20.66
CA THR A 339 14.75 8.47 -20.39
C THR A 339 15.89 8.29 -19.38
N SER A 340 16.04 7.10 -18.78
CA SER A 340 16.97 6.83 -17.68
C SER A 340 16.78 7.76 -16.47
N ALA A 341 15.56 8.28 -16.28
CA ALA A 341 15.20 9.10 -15.12
C ALA A 341 15.31 8.31 -13.80
N ILE A 342 15.11 6.99 -13.87
CA ILE A 342 15.35 6.04 -12.78
C ILE A 342 16.28 4.94 -13.29
N PRO A 343 17.41 4.64 -12.61
CA PRO A 343 18.27 3.52 -12.98
C PRO A 343 17.53 2.19 -12.96
N GLU A 344 17.82 1.31 -13.92
CA GLU A 344 17.11 0.02 -14.09
C GLU A 344 17.16 -0.88 -12.83
N THR A 345 18.29 -0.91 -12.13
CA THR A 345 18.44 -1.68 -10.87
C THR A 345 17.52 -1.15 -9.76
N LEU A 346 17.39 0.17 -9.64
CA LEU A 346 16.46 0.81 -8.73
C LEU A 346 15.02 0.58 -9.18
N TYR A 347 14.76 0.62 -10.49
CA TYR A 347 13.44 0.37 -11.08
C TYR A 347 12.92 -1.02 -10.71
N ASN A 348 13.75 -2.05 -10.85
CA ASN A 348 13.41 -3.42 -10.43
C ASN A 348 13.24 -3.54 -8.90
N THR A 349 14.08 -2.84 -8.13
CA THR A 349 13.92 -2.80 -6.66
C THR A 349 12.57 -2.20 -6.26
N LEU A 350 12.14 -1.12 -6.92
CA LEU A 350 10.83 -0.51 -6.70
C LEU A 350 9.69 -1.45 -7.09
N ALA A 351 9.81 -2.20 -8.20
CA ALA A 351 8.82 -3.20 -8.59
C ALA A 351 8.62 -4.27 -7.50
N ILE A 352 9.73 -4.79 -6.94
CA ILE A 352 9.71 -5.75 -5.82
C ILE A 352 9.06 -5.12 -4.57
N LEU A 353 9.38 -3.86 -4.24
CA LEU A 353 8.80 -3.18 -3.08
C LEU A 353 7.29 -2.97 -3.22
N PHE A 354 6.81 -2.56 -4.40
CA PHE A 354 5.38 -2.47 -4.67
C PHE A 354 4.70 -3.85 -4.63
N PHE A 355 5.35 -4.90 -5.15
CA PHE A 355 4.86 -6.27 -5.07
C PHE A 355 4.70 -6.73 -3.61
N VAL A 356 5.74 -6.59 -2.79
CA VAL A 356 5.69 -6.98 -1.37
C VAL A 356 4.67 -6.15 -0.60
N THR A 357 4.61 -4.84 -0.84
CA THR A 357 3.63 -3.94 -0.21
C THR A 357 2.19 -4.39 -0.54
N SER A 358 1.93 -4.76 -1.79
CA SER A 358 0.61 -5.23 -2.20
C SER A 358 0.15 -6.47 -1.42
N LEU A 359 1.05 -7.43 -1.19
CA LEU A 359 0.74 -8.65 -0.45
C LEU A 359 0.60 -8.41 1.05
N ILE A 360 1.49 -7.63 1.66
CA ILE A 360 1.42 -7.33 3.09
C ILE A 360 0.13 -6.57 3.41
N PHE A 361 -0.19 -5.52 2.64
CA PHE A 361 -1.35 -4.66 2.92
C PHE A 361 -2.68 -5.39 2.67
N SER A 362 -2.77 -6.20 1.61
CA SER A 362 -3.94 -7.05 1.41
C SER A 362 -4.07 -8.12 2.49
N GLY A 363 -2.96 -8.72 2.94
CA GLY A 363 -2.93 -9.69 4.04
C GLY A 363 -3.34 -9.11 5.39
N ILE A 364 -3.05 -7.83 5.66
CA ILE A 364 -3.55 -7.10 6.84
C ILE A 364 -5.08 -7.01 6.83
N MET A 365 -5.74 -7.04 5.68
CA MET A 365 -7.21 -6.97 5.60
C MET A 365 -7.86 -8.35 5.43
N SER A 366 -7.36 -9.17 4.51
CA SER A 366 -7.89 -10.52 4.23
C SER A 366 -6.81 -11.41 3.62
N PHE A 367 -6.63 -12.60 4.19
CA PHE A 367 -5.73 -13.60 3.61
C PHE A 367 -6.21 -14.07 2.24
N GLY A 368 -7.53 -14.19 2.05
CA GLY A 368 -8.12 -14.47 0.74
C GLY A 368 -7.79 -13.39 -0.28
N ALA A 369 -7.88 -12.11 0.11
CA ALA A 369 -7.48 -11.01 -0.75
C ALA A 369 -5.99 -11.07 -1.12
N MET A 370 -5.11 -11.40 -0.17
CA MET A 370 -3.68 -11.59 -0.43
C MET A 370 -3.40 -12.70 -1.45
N MET A 371 -4.09 -13.85 -1.33
CA MET A 371 -3.92 -14.96 -2.29
C MET A 371 -4.42 -14.59 -3.68
N ILE A 372 -5.56 -13.90 -3.77
CA ILE A 372 -6.09 -13.45 -5.07
C ILE A 372 -5.17 -12.41 -5.70
N LEU A 373 -4.61 -11.49 -4.90
CA LEU A 373 -3.68 -10.48 -5.41
C LEU A 373 -2.33 -11.09 -5.81
N LEU A 374 -1.89 -12.16 -5.13
CA LEU A 374 -0.75 -12.98 -5.57
C LEU A 374 -1.04 -13.64 -6.93
N CYS A 375 -2.23 -14.19 -7.13
CA CYS A 375 -2.66 -14.71 -8.44
C CYS A 375 -2.69 -13.63 -9.52
N TYR A 376 -3.19 -12.43 -9.20
CA TYR A 376 -3.13 -11.27 -10.10
C TYR A 376 -1.69 -10.96 -10.54
N GLN A 377 -0.76 -10.92 -9.59
CA GLN A 377 0.66 -10.66 -9.87
C GLN A 377 1.29 -11.77 -10.71
N ALA A 378 0.96 -13.03 -10.42
CA ALA A 378 1.41 -14.16 -11.23
C ALA A 378 0.93 -14.03 -12.68
N ILE A 379 -0.35 -13.70 -12.89
CA ILE A 379 -0.90 -13.45 -14.24
C ILE A 379 -0.17 -12.28 -14.92
N ALA A 380 0.05 -11.17 -14.21
CA ALA A 380 0.76 -10.01 -14.75
C ALA A 380 2.21 -10.33 -15.12
N TRP A 381 2.88 -11.18 -14.34
CA TRP A 381 4.21 -11.69 -14.64
C TRP A 381 4.20 -12.57 -15.89
N LEU A 382 3.32 -13.59 -15.95
CA LEU A 382 3.19 -14.48 -17.11
C LEU A 382 2.82 -13.70 -18.39
N TYR A 383 2.06 -12.61 -18.25
CA TYR A 383 1.71 -11.70 -19.32
C TYR A 383 2.93 -11.02 -19.95
N SER A 384 3.87 -10.54 -19.12
CA SER A 384 4.99 -9.68 -19.56
C SER A 384 6.33 -10.41 -19.71
N ALA A 385 6.64 -11.36 -18.84
CA ALA A 385 7.96 -11.95 -18.69
C ALA A 385 8.27 -13.04 -19.72
N VAL A 386 9.53 -13.12 -20.15
CA VAL A 386 10.08 -14.18 -21.02
C VAL A 386 10.32 -15.45 -20.17
N PRO A 387 10.17 -16.69 -20.72
CA PRO A 387 9.90 -17.04 -22.12
C PRO A 387 8.44 -17.02 -22.56
N LEU A 388 7.48 -17.05 -21.63
CA LEU A 388 6.06 -17.19 -21.95
C LEU A 388 5.49 -15.95 -22.67
N ARG A 389 5.68 -14.77 -22.08
CA ARG A 389 5.30 -13.44 -22.60
C ARG A 389 3.97 -13.47 -23.34
N ILE A 390 2.91 -13.85 -22.62
CA ILE A 390 1.56 -14.15 -23.17
C ILE A 390 1.02 -13.00 -24.01
N LYS A 391 1.42 -11.74 -23.74
CA LYS A 391 1.04 -10.56 -24.53
C LYS A 391 1.25 -10.71 -26.05
N ARG A 392 2.10 -11.64 -26.51
CA ARG A 392 2.30 -11.97 -27.92
C ARG A 392 1.04 -12.52 -28.62
N PHE A 393 0.13 -13.15 -27.88
CA PHE A 393 -1.07 -13.79 -28.41
C PHE A 393 -2.30 -12.95 -28.07
N PRO A 394 -2.86 -12.17 -29.00
CA PRO A 394 -3.83 -11.10 -28.69
C PRO A 394 -5.06 -11.57 -27.92
N ILE A 395 -5.67 -12.69 -28.34
CA ILE A 395 -6.90 -13.21 -27.72
C ILE A 395 -6.61 -13.72 -26.30
N ILE A 396 -5.52 -14.47 -26.12
CA ILE A 396 -5.14 -15.00 -24.80
C ILE A 396 -4.71 -13.85 -23.88
N ALA A 397 -3.98 -12.87 -24.43
CA ALA A 397 -3.52 -11.69 -23.72
C ALA A 397 -4.70 -10.90 -23.13
N THR A 398 -5.75 -10.67 -23.92
CA THR A 398 -6.94 -9.95 -23.44
C THR A 398 -7.74 -10.75 -22.43
N LEU A 399 -7.85 -12.08 -22.61
CA LEU A 399 -8.53 -12.96 -21.64
C LEU A 399 -7.80 -12.95 -20.28
N PHE A 400 -6.48 -13.07 -20.27
CA PHE A 400 -5.68 -13.05 -19.04
C PHE A 400 -5.76 -11.70 -18.34
N ALA A 401 -5.67 -10.60 -19.10
CA ALA A 401 -5.79 -9.27 -18.53
C ALA A 401 -7.22 -8.96 -18.05
N GLY A 402 -8.25 -9.45 -18.74
CA GLY A 402 -9.65 -9.38 -18.28
C GLY A 402 -9.86 -10.18 -16.99
N PHE A 403 -9.28 -11.38 -16.91
CA PHE A 403 -9.32 -12.22 -15.71
C PHE A 403 -8.61 -11.54 -14.53
N ALA A 404 -7.45 -10.92 -14.76
CA ALA A 404 -6.75 -10.14 -13.75
C ALA A 404 -7.62 -9.00 -13.19
N GLY A 405 -8.36 -8.28 -14.05
CA GLY A 405 -9.34 -7.28 -13.58
C GLY A 405 -10.43 -7.89 -12.71
N ILE A 406 -10.98 -9.04 -13.09
CA ILE A 406 -12.01 -9.74 -12.31
C ILE A 406 -11.51 -10.18 -10.94
N LEU A 407 -10.24 -10.57 -10.80
CA LEU A 407 -9.66 -10.89 -9.50
C LEU A 407 -9.76 -9.73 -8.51
N ILE A 408 -9.62 -8.48 -8.97
CA ILE A 408 -9.74 -7.29 -8.11
C ILE A 408 -11.19 -7.05 -7.68
N LEU A 409 -12.14 -7.26 -8.58
CA LEU A 409 -13.55 -7.22 -8.25
C LEU A 409 -13.89 -8.29 -7.20
N ILE A 410 -13.38 -9.51 -7.37
CA ILE A 410 -13.57 -10.59 -6.40
C ILE A 410 -12.99 -10.21 -5.03
N ILE A 411 -11.80 -9.59 -4.98
CA ILE A 411 -11.20 -9.09 -3.73
C ILE A 411 -12.18 -8.16 -3.00
N GLY A 412 -12.77 -7.20 -3.72
CA GLY A 412 -13.76 -6.29 -3.14
C GLY A 412 -14.99 -7.02 -2.62
N PHE A 413 -15.50 -7.99 -3.37
CA PHE A 413 -16.68 -8.78 -3.00
C PHE A 413 -16.44 -9.61 -1.73
N ILE A 414 -15.40 -10.45 -1.71
CA ILE A 414 -15.13 -11.36 -0.58
C ILE A 414 -14.71 -10.63 0.70
N LEU A 415 -14.27 -9.38 0.58
CA LEU A 415 -13.96 -8.56 1.75
C LEU A 415 -15.24 -8.28 2.53
N VAL A 416 -16.32 -7.93 1.84
CA VAL A 416 -17.58 -7.49 2.47
C VAL A 416 -18.56 -8.66 2.66
N ALA A 417 -18.54 -9.65 1.78
CA ALA A 417 -19.46 -10.79 1.84
C ALA A 417 -19.30 -11.58 3.16
N PRO A 418 -20.38 -11.86 3.91
CA PRO A 418 -20.31 -12.57 5.19
C PRO A 418 -19.66 -13.95 5.09
N GLU A 419 -19.98 -14.67 4.02
CA GLU A 419 -19.47 -16.03 3.77
C GLU A 419 -18.04 -16.07 3.20
N LYS A 420 -17.45 -14.90 2.88
CA LYS A 420 -16.07 -14.76 2.37
C LYS A 420 -15.79 -15.56 1.09
N ASN A 421 -16.82 -15.83 0.30
CA ASN A 421 -16.77 -16.57 -0.95
C ASN A 421 -17.51 -15.81 -2.05
N ILE A 422 -17.58 -16.37 -3.26
CA ILE A 422 -18.21 -15.75 -4.44
C ILE A 422 -19.59 -16.33 -4.78
N TYR A 423 -20.16 -17.23 -3.98
CA TYR A 423 -21.38 -17.95 -4.33
C TYR A 423 -22.58 -17.02 -4.50
N SER A 424 -22.65 -15.96 -3.71
CA SER A 424 -23.71 -14.94 -3.81
C SER A 424 -23.46 -13.91 -4.91
N LEU A 425 -22.31 -13.93 -5.60
CA LEU A 425 -22.03 -13.01 -6.70
C LEU A 425 -22.75 -13.51 -7.97
N PRO A 426 -23.68 -12.74 -8.56
CA PRO A 426 -24.44 -13.22 -9.71
C PRO A 426 -23.53 -13.51 -10.91
N PHE A 427 -23.52 -14.78 -11.35
CA PHE A 427 -22.72 -15.22 -12.49
C PHE A 427 -22.95 -14.40 -13.77
N PRO A 428 -24.18 -14.00 -14.14
CA PRO A 428 -24.39 -13.15 -15.33
C PRO A 428 -23.66 -11.82 -15.27
N ILE A 429 -23.60 -11.18 -14.09
CA ILE A 429 -22.87 -9.92 -13.88
C ILE A 429 -21.36 -10.18 -13.98
N LEU A 430 -20.87 -11.20 -13.27
CA LEU A 430 -19.44 -11.57 -13.30
C LEU A 430 -18.96 -11.87 -14.72
N ALA A 431 -19.73 -12.68 -15.48
CA ALA A 431 -19.43 -13.02 -16.85
C ALA A 431 -19.49 -11.79 -17.77
N TYR A 432 -20.51 -10.94 -17.64
CA TYR A 432 -20.62 -9.70 -18.39
C TYR A 432 -19.40 -8.80 -18.18
N LEU A 433 -18.99 -8.58 -16.93
CA LEU A 433 -17.83 -7.75 -16.60
C LEU A 433 -16.53 -8.37 -17.14
N PHE A 434 -16.37 -9.70 -17.05
CA PHE A 434 -15.22 -10.40 -17.61
C PHE A 434 -15.08 -10.19 -19.12
N PHE A 435 -16.17 -10.35 -19.87
CA PHE A 435 -16.19 -10.11 -21.31
C PHE A 435 -16.00 -8.62 -21.64
N ALA A 436 -16.61 -7.73 -20.86
CA ALA A 436 -16.44 -6.30 -21.03
C ALA A 436 -14.96 -5.90 -20.92
N TYR A 437 -14.25 -6.39 -19.90
CA TYR A 437 -12.84 -6.10 -19.72
C TYR A 437 -12.00 -6.71 -20.85
N THR A 438 -12.23 -7.98 -21.17
CA THR A 438 -11.52 -8.68 -22.26
C THR A 438 -11.64 -7.92 -23.59
N LEU A 439 -12.83 -7.45 -23.95
CA LEU A 439 -13.09 -6.81 -25.24
C LEU A 439 -12.67 -5.34 -25.30
N CYS A 440 -12.67 -4.61 -24.17
CA CYS A 440 -12.27 -3.21 -24.11
C CYS A 440 -10.75 -3.01 -23.99
N LEU A 441 -10.01 -3.98 -23.43
CA LEU A 441 -8.58 -3.85 -23.19
C LEU A 441 -7.73 -3.49 -24.44
N PRO A 442 -8.02 -4.01 -25.64
CA PRO A 442 -7.29 -3.65 -26.87
C PRO A 442 -7.30 -2.16 -27.24
N ILE A 443 -8.18 -1.33 -26.64
CA ILE A 443 -8.18 0.13 -26.86
C ILE A 443 -6.81 0.74 -26.53
N LYS A 444 -6.11 0.19 -25.52
CA LYS A 444 -4.79 0.70 -25.11
C LYS A 444 -3.70 0.45 -26.17
N ASP A 445 -3.89 -0.56 -27.03
CA ASP A 445 -2.85 -1.04 -27.95
C ASP A 445 -2.70 -0.13 -29.18
N PHE A 446 -3.69 0.73 -29.47
CA PHE A 446 -3.62 1.68 -30.60
C PHE A 446 -2.43 2.64 -30.51
N LYS A 447 -1.98 3.00 -29.30
CA LYS A 447 -0.83 3.91 -29.14
C LYS A 447 0.51 3.21 -29.39
N ASP A 448 0.53 1.88 -29.41
CA ASP A 448 1.75 1.05 -29.36
C ASP A 448 2.03 0.27 -30.66
N ILE A 449 1.24 0.49 -31.72
CA ILE A 449 1.29 -0.26 -32.99
C ILE A 449 2.72 -0.39 -33.56
N ALA A 450 3.46 0.72 -33.65
CA ALA A 450 4.80 0.71 -34.23
C ALA A 450 5.80 -0.10 -33.40
N GLY A 451 5.72 0.02 -32.07
CA GLY A 451 6.58 -0.71 -31.14
C GLY A 451 6.24 -2.20 -31.07
N ASP A 452 4.95 -2.52 -30.99
CA ASP A 452 4.44 -3.89 -30.96
C ASP A 452 4.83 -4.65 -32.23
N LYS A 453 4.68 -4.02 -33.41
CA LYS A 453 5.09 -4.61 -34.69
C LYS A 453 6.58 -4.94 -34.72
N LYS A 454 7.43 -4.08 -34.14
CA LYS A 454 8.88 -4.28 -34.09
C LYS A 454 9.29 -5.45 -33.19
N ASP A 455 8.60 -5.65 -32.07
CA ASP A 455 8.91 -6.70 -31.08
C ASP A 455 8.04 -7.97 -31.26
N LYS A 456 7.37 -8.11 -32.41
CA LYS A 456 6.52 -9.25 -32.79
C LYS A 456 5.39 -9.51 -31.79
N ILE A 457 4.76 -8.44 -31.31
CA ILE A 457 3.54 -8.48 -30.51
C ILE A 457 2.35 -8.26 -31.44
N TYR A 458 1.46 -9.24 -31.53
CA TYR A 458 0.40 -9.28 -32.54
C TYR A 458 -0.92 -8.73 -32.01
N THR A 459 -0.96 -7.49 -31.51
CA THR A 459 -2.20 -6.86 -31.03
C THR A 459 -3.23 -6.70 -32.15
N LEU A 460 -4.52 -6.51 -31.81
CA LEU A 460 -5.57 -6.35 -32.82
C LEU A 460 -5.28 -5.22 -33.82
N PRO A 461 -4.80 -4.04 -33.39
CA PRO A 461 -4.41 -2.97 -34.33
C PRO A 461 -3.23 -3.34 -35.24
N VAL A 462 -2.30 -4.18 -34.78
CA VAL A 462 -1.19 -4.68 -35.61
C VAL A 462 -1.66 -5.68 -36.67
N LEU A 463 -2.57 -6.60 -36.29
CA LEU A 463 -3.06 -7.65 -37.19
C LEU A 463 -4.07 -7.16 -38.22
N LEU A 464 -5.01 -6.30 -37.80
CA LEU A 464 -6.13 -5.87 -38.63
C LEU A 464 -5.88 -4.54 -39.35
N GLY A 465 -4.86 -3.79 -38.89
CA GLY A 465 -4.68 -2.39 -39.23
C GLY A 465 -5.66 -1.49 -38.46
N VAL A 466 -5.34 -0.18 -38.43
CA VAL A 466 -6.06 0.82 -37.62
C VAL A 466 -7.55 0.87 -37.91
N GLU A 467 -7.95 0.90 -39.19
CA GLU A 467 -9.34 1.08 -39.59
C GLU A 467 -10.24 -0.08 -39.12
N ARG A 468 -9.86 -1.31 -39.49
CA ARG A 468 -10.61 -2.51 -39.11
C ARG A 468 -10.59 -2.75 -37.60
N ALA A 469 -9.48 -2.45 -36.93
CA ALA A 469 -9.40 -2.56 -35.48
C ALA A 469 -10.34 -1.57 -34.77
N ARG A 470 -10.45 -0.31 -35.25
CA ARG A 470 -11.40 0.66 -34.68
C ARG A 470 -12.84 0.19 -34.85
N ILE A 471 -13.19 -0.34 -36.02
CA ILE A 471 -14.54 -0.89 -36.27
C ILE A 471 -14.81 -2.07 -35.34
N LEU A 472 -13.91 -3.05 -35.26
CA LEU A 472 -14.09 -4.22 -34.42
C LEU A 472 -14.22 -3.85 -32.94
N ILE A 473 -13.23 -3.14 -32.39
CA ILE A 473 -13.19 -2.77 -30.97
C ILE A 473 -14.34 -1.83 -30.63
N GLY A 474 -14.62 -0.84 -31.48
CA GLY A 474 -15.73 0.08 -31.32
C GLY A 474 -17.07 -0.67 -31.28
N SER A 475 -17.31 -1.56 -32.24
CA SER A 475 -18.55 -2.36 -32.30
C SER A 475 -18.70 -3.28 -31.08
N SER A 476 -17.62 -3.92 -30.63
CA SER A 476 -17.62 -4.73 -29.41
C SER A 476 -17.99 -3.88 -28.18
N VAL A 477 -17.40 -2.69 -28.04
CA VAL A 477 -17.74 -1.76 -26.96
C VAL A 477 -19.22 -1.36 -27.02
N PHE A 478 -19.72 -0.97 -28.20
CA PHE A 478 -21.14 -0.64 -28.38
C PHE A 478 -22.07 -1.79 -27.95
N LEU A 479 -21.77 -3.01 -28.40
CA LEU A 479 -22.58 -4.19 -28.09
C LEU A 479 -22.60 -4.49 -26.58
N LEU A 480 -21.49 -4.26 -25.87
CA LEU A 480 -21.45 -4.39 -24.41
C LEU A 480 -22.44 -3.45 -23.73
N TYR A 481 -22.47 -2.16 -24.12
CA TYR A 481 -23.50 -1.24 -23.61
C TYR A 481 -24.90 -1.71 -23.96
N MET A 482 -25.13 -2.21 -25.17
CA MET A 482 -26.46 -2.70 -25.55
C MET A 482 -26.88 -3.99 -24.83
N TRP A 483 -25.93 -4.76 -24.30
CA TRP A 483 -26.19 -5.96 -23.51
C TRP A 483 -26.47 -5.68 -22.03
N SER A 484 -25.98 -4.58 -21.45
CA SER A 484 -26.23 -4.31 -20.02
C SER A 484 -27.70 -4.22 -19.61
N PRO A 485 -28.66 -3.66 -20.39
CA PRO A 485 -30.07 -3.69 -20.04
C PRO A 485 -30.65 -5.10 -19.94
N ILE A 486 -30.11 -6.04 -20.73
CA ILE A 486 -30.51 -7.45 -20.73
C ILE A 486 -29.96 -8.13 -19.47
N ILE A 487 -28.67 -7.95 -19.19
CA ILE A 487 -27.98 -8.54 -18.04
C ILE A 487 -28.55 -8.05 -16.71
N LEU A 488 -28.90 -6.76 -16.63
CA LEU A 488 -29.48 -6.14 -15.43
C LEU A 488 -31.01 -6.28 -15.37
N HIS A 489 -31.64 -6.94 -16.35
CA HIS A 489 -33.10 -7.06 -16.47
C HIS A 489 -33.86 -5.73 -16.38
N ALA A 490 -33.26 -4.66 -16.92
CA ALA A 490 -33.74 -3.28 -16.75
C ALA A 490 -34.00 -2.58 -18.09
N ARG A 491 -35.26 -2.57 -18.52
CA ARG A 491 -35.69 -1.94 -19.79
C ARG A 491 -35.44 -0.44 -19.85
N SER A 492 -35.49 0.25 -18.70
CA SER A 492 -35.21 1.68 -18.57
C SER A 492 -33.80 2.06 -19.04
N LEU A 493 -32.85 1.11 -18.99
CA LEU A 493 -31.46 1.34 -19.41
C LEU A 493 -31.25 1.31 -20.92
N PHE A 494 -32.26 0.95 -21.74
CA PHE A 494 -32.09 0.82 -23.18
C PHE A 494 -31.60 2.11 -23.85
N PHE A 495 -32.26 3.26 -23.59
CA PHE A 495 -31.86 4.54 -24.19
C PHE A 495 -30.51 5.04 -23.66
N PRO A 496 -30.23 5.02 -22.33
CA PRO A 496 -28.90 5.30 -21.82
C PRO A 496 -27.81 4.42 -22.47
N ALA A 497 -28.02 3.10 -22.53
CA ALA A 497 -27.09 2.17 -23.17
C ALA A 497 -26.82 2.54 -24.63
N LEU A 498 -27.88 2.84 -25.39
CA LEU A 498 -27.78 3.25 -26.79
C LEU A 498 -26.97 4.53 -26.96
N ILE A 499 -27.23 5.56 -26.13
CA ILE A 499 -26.54 6.84 -26.19
C ILE A 499 -25.06 6.67 -25.82
N PHE A 500 -24.76 6.14 -24.64
CA PHE A 500 -23.38 6.02 -24.17
C PHE A 500 -22.57 5.02 -25.01
N GLY A 501 -23.18 3.93 -25.46
CA GLY A 501 -22.58 2.99 -26.41
C GLY A 501 -22.25 3.66 -27.74
N SER A 502 -23.16 4.46 -28.30
CA SER A 502 -22.93 5.18 -29.56
C SER A 502 -21.81 6.22 -29.43
N VAL A 503 -21.77 6.94 -28.31
CA VAL A 503 -20.72 7.92 -28.01
C VAL A 503 -19.36 7.23 -27.87
N ALA A 504 -19.30 6.08 -27.18
CA ALA A 504 -18.07 5.31 -27.03
C ALA A 504 -17.58 4.75 -28.38
N PHE A 505 -18.49 4.20 -29.19
CA PHE A 505 -18.19 3.76 -30.56
C PHE A 505 -17.60 4.90 -31.39
N TRP A 506 -18.29 6.04 -31.40
CA TRP A 506 -17.87 7.22 -32.16
C TRP A 506 -16.50 7.74 -31.72
N ALA A 507 -16.24 7.81 -30.41
CA ALA A 507 -14.94 8.22 -29.87
C ALA A 507 -13.81 7.30 -30.35
N ILE A 508 -14.04 5.98 -30.38
CA ILE A 508 -13.06 5.01 -30.90
C ILE A 508 -12.87 5.18 -32.40
N GLN A 509 -13.92 5.40 -33.19
CA GLN A 509 -13.80 5.64 -34.63
C GLN A 509 -13.04 6.92 -34.97
N LYS A 510 -13.15 7.96 -34.13
CA LYS A 510 -12.39 9.20 -34.29
C LYS A 510 -10.94 9.11 -33.81
N GLY A 511 -10.55 7.97 -33.24
CA GLY A 511 -9.20 7.71 -32.77
C GLY A 511 -8.13 7.95 -33.83
N GLU A 512 -7.08 8.70 -33.49
CA GLU A 512 -5.93 8.97 -34.37
C GLU A 512 -4.58 9.03 -33.62
N GLU A 513 -3.47 8.92 -34.36
CA GLU A 513 -2.11 8.92 -33.79
C GLU A 513 -1.67 10.30 -33.26
N LYS A 514 -2.24 11.39 -33.78
CA LYS A 514 -1.82 12.75 -33.47
C LYS A 514 -2.02 13.08 -31.99
N ASN A 515 -0.92 13.23 -31.23
CA ASN A 515 -0.97 13.50 -29.78
C ASN A 515 -1.73 14.78 -29.39
N THR A 516 -1.73 15.80 -30.25
CA THR A 516 -2.45 17.06 -29.99
C THR A 516 -3.97 16.92 -30.15
N SER A 517 -4.44 15.85 -30.78
CA SER A 517 -5.86 15.61 -30.98
C SER A 517 -6.59 15.36 -29.67
N PHE A 518 -7.88 15.70 -29.65
CA PHE A 518 -8.78 15.28 -28.60
C PHE A 518 -8.94 13.76 -28.59
N PHE A 519 -9.04 13.13 -29.76
CA PHE A 519 -9.20 11.69 -29.96
C PHE A 519 -7.86 10.96 -30.15
N SER A 520 -6.77 11.47 -29.56
CA SER A 520 -5.49 10.76 -29.62
C SER A 520 -5.62 9.35 -29.04
N PHE A 521 -5.00 8.36 -29.68
CA PHE A 521 -4.96 6.97 -29.18
C PHE A 521 -4.49 6.86 -27.71
N ARG A 522 -3.64 7.77 -27.24
CA ARG A 522 -3.20 7.80 -25.84
C ARG A 522 -4.31 8.17 -24.86
N LYS A 523 -5.30 8.94 -25.30
CA LYS A 523 -6.42 9.46 -24.50
C LYS A 523 -7.65 8.53 -24.55
N LEU A 524 -7.77 7.68 -25.57
CA LEU A 524 -8.93 6.80 -25.75
C LEU A 524 -9.29 5.96 -24.52
N PRO A 525 -8.36 5.31 -23.80
CA PRO A 525 -8.72 4.57 -22.60
C PRO A 525 -9.39 5.44 -21.53
N GLY A 526 -8.90 6.66 -21.32
CA GLY A 526 -9.49 7.62 -20.37
C GLY A 526 -10.86 8.13 -20.82
N MET A 527 -11.04 8.36 -22.13
CA MET A 527 -12.33 8.78 -22.69
C MET A 527 -13.39 7.69 -22.52
N VAL A 528 -13.07 6.45 -22.88
CA VAL A 528 -13.99 5.32 -22.73
C VAL A 528 -14.30 5.07 -21.25
N LEU A 529 -13.31 5.17 -20.37
CA LEU A 529 -13.53 5.08 -18.93
C LEU A 529 -14.50 6.17 -18.43
N ALA A 530 -14.32 7.43 -18.83
CA ALA A 530 -15.22 8.51 -18.45
C ALA A 530 -16.66 8.27 -18.93
N ILE A 531 -16.82 7.80 -20.17
CA ILE A 531 -18.13 7.41 -20.73
C ILE A 531 -18.75 6.26 -19.91
N THR A 532 -17.97 5.24 -19.57
CA THR A 532 -18.42 4.12 -18.73
C THR A 532 -18.80 4.56 -17.33
N THR A 533 -18.04 5.48 -16.70
CA THR A 533 -18.36 6.03 -15.39
C THR A 533 -19.69 6.80 -15.42
N LEU A 534 -19.91 7.65 -16.42
CA LEU A 534 -21.18 8.38 -16.57
C LEU A 534 -22.35 7.43 -16.83
N TYR A 535 -22.15 6.38 -17.61
CA TYR A 535 -23.16 5.34 -17.80
C TYR A 535 -23.46 4.58 -16.50
N GLY A 536 -22.44 4.27 -15.70
CA GLY A 536 -22.61 3.69 -14.37
C GLY A 536 -23.43 4.57 -13.43
N LEU A 537 -23.24 5.89 -13.46
CA LEU A 537 -24.08 6.84 -12.72
C LEU A 537 -25.53 6.82 -13.21
N ALA A 538 -25.76 6.72 -14.52
CA ALA A 538 -27.11 6.57 -15.06
C ALA A 538 -27.77 5.26 -14.63
N ILE A 539 -27.01 4.16 -14.53
CA ILE A 539 -27.50 2.89 -13.98
C ILE A 539 -27.91 3.08 -12.53
N LEU A 540 -27.06 3.73 -11.72
CA LEU A 540 -27.36 3.99 -10.31
C LEU A 540 -28.66 4.80 -10.19
N LEU A 541 -28.77 5.94 -10.87
CA LEU A 541 -29.94 6.84 -10.80
C LEU A 541 -31.26 6.22 -11.28
N LEU A 542 -31.22 5.22 -12.17
CA LEU A 542 -32.42 4.62 -12.76
C LEU A 542 -32.86 3.34 -12.04
N LEU A 543 -31.98 2.69 -11.29
CA LEU A 543 -32.25 1.42 -10.62
C LEU A 543 -32.27 1.52 -9.09
N PHE A 544 -31.66 2.55 -8.51
CA PHE A 544 -31.54 2.79 -7.08
C PHE A 544 -31.88 4.25 -6.76
#